data_AF-A0A1I3DAW1-F1
#
_entry.id   AF-A0A1I3DAW1-F1
#
_cell.length_a   1.000
_cell.length_b   1.000
_cell.length_c   1.000
_cell.angle_alpha   90.00
_cell.angle_beta   90.00
_cell.angle_gamma   90.00
#
_symmetry.space_group_name_H-M   'P 1'
#
loop_
_entity.id
_entity.type
_entity.pdbx_description
1 polymer ?
#
loop_
_entity_poly.entity_id
_entity_poly.type
_entity_poly.pdbx_seq_one_letter_code
_entity_poly.pdbx_strand_id
1 'polypeptide(L)'
;MTRPWTPATAEAAALPAPLELPSPLDLPAEIALPPDAAARMRARLGEALAALADPDPAARLDRLTALRAELGEGGAPTAPARRTAIPAGPEDVEDFDRYFRVRRIESEAPAEEMLRGLVHVAAAVSSLALRGPDLPPEALAAQVAGFAAHARALGRVCGLETLP
;
A
#
# COMPACT_ATOMS: atom_id res chain seq x y z
N MET A 1 12.86 -33.62 24.92
CA MET A 1 13.85 -32.54 25.07
C MET A 1 13.64 -31.55 23.93
N THR A 2 12.78 -30.57 24.15
CA THR A 2 12.52 -29.45 23.22
C THR A 2 13.65 -28.46 23.36
N ARG A 3 14.38 -28.18 22.27
CA ARG A 3 15.36 -27.09 22.26
C ARG A 3 14.61 -25.77 22.43
N PRO A 4 14.99 -24.91 23.38
CA PRO A 4 14.42 -23.57 23.46
C PRO A 4 14.76 -22.82 22.17
N TRP A 5 13.75 -22.17 21.61
CA TRP A 5 13.93 -21.22 20.51
C TRP A 5 14.73 -20.04 21.04
N THR A 6 15.98 -19.93 20.62
CA THR A 6 16.79 -18.73 20.81
C THR A 6 16.53 -17.86 19.58
N PRO A 7 15.86 -16.70 19.69
CA PRO A 7 15.85 -15.77 18.58
C PRO A 7 17.30 -15.41 18.29
N ALA A 8 17.75 -15.68 17.06
CA ALA A 8 18.98 -15.09 16.56
C ALA A 8 18.89 -13.59 16.88
N THR A 9 19.92 -13.03 17.49
CA THR A 9 20.07 -11.59 17.69
C THR A 9 19.93 -10.92 16.33
N ALA A 10 18.69 -10.58 15.99
CA ALA A 10 18.35 -9.71 14.91
C ALA A 10 18.97 -8.39 15.32
N GLU A 11 20.12 -8.09 14.72
CA GLU A 11 20.51 -6.73 14.40
C GLU A 11 19.22 -5.97 14.11
N ALA A 12 18.92 -4.95 14.93
CA ALA A 12 17.65 -4.25 14.95
C ALA A 12 17.46 -3.50 13.63
N ALA A 13 17.19 -4.24 12.55
CA ALA A 13 16.64 -3.72 11.33
C ALA A 13 15.36 -3.02 11.77
N ALA A 14 15.36 -1.69 11.62
CA ALA A 14 14.20 -0.88 11.93
C ALA A 14 12.98 -1.57 11.34
N LEU A 15 12.04 -1.95 12.20
CA LEU A 15 10.83 -2.64 11.76
C LEU A 15 10.18 -1.77 10.66
N PRO A 16 9.73 -2.35 9.53
CA PRO A 16 9.21 -1.58 8.40
C PRO A 16 8.08 -0.62 8.82
N ALA A 17 7.80 0.45 8.09
CA ALA A 17 6.69 1.32 8.47
C ALA A 17 5.36 0.52 8.49
N PRO A 18 4.42 0.84 9.41
CA PRO A 18 3.12 0.18 9.43
C PRO A 18 2.34 0.45 8.13
N LEU A 19 1.50 -0.51 7.72
CA LEU A 19 0.62 -0.34 6.57
C LEU A 19 -0.55 0.55 6.96
N GLU A 20 -0.67 1.70 6.31
CA GLU A 20 -1.79 2.63 6.55
C GLU A 20 -2.99 2.23 5.71
N LEU A 21 -4.11 1.93 6.37
CA LEU A 21 -5.35 1.54 5.72
C LEU A 21 -6.47 2.52 6.11
N PRO A 22 -7.04 3.26 5.15
CA PRO A 22 -8.26 4.02 5.39
C PRO A 22 -9.37 3.08 5.90
N SER A 23 -10.12 3.53 6.90
CA SER A 23 -11.26 2.77 7.45
C SER A 23 -12.23 2.38 6.32
N PRO A 24 -12.45 1.09 6.04
CA PRO A 24 -13.30 0.66 4.94
C PRO A 24 -14.79 0.97 5.18
N LEU A 25 -15.19 1.24 6.42
CA LEU A 25 -16.57 1.62 6.75
C LEU A 25 -16.91 3.05 6.32
N ASP A 26 -15.91 3.90 6.17
CA ASP A 26 -16.06 5.33 5.89
C ASP A 26 -15.57 5.69 4.47
N LEU A 27 -15.13 4.69 3.69
CA LEU A 27 -14.71 4.90 2.30
C LEU A 27 -15.95 4.99 1.39
N PRO A 28 -16.15 6.12 0.69
CA PRO A 28 -17.25 6.22 -0.27
C PRO A 28 -16.96 5.35 -1.50
N ALA A 29 -18.02 4.91 -2.17
CA ALA A 29 -17.90 4.14 -3.42
C ALA A 29 -17.26 4.96 -4.56
N GLU A 30 -17.41 6.28 -4.50
CA GLU A 30 -16.82 7.27 -5.41
C GLU A 30 -16.20 8.40 -4.59
N ILE A 31 -15.02 8.88 -5.01
CA ILE A 31 -14.32 9.99 -4.38
C ILE A 31 -14.33 11.16 -5.36
N ALA A 32 -15.16 12.17 -5.07
CA ALA A 32 -15.19 13.40 -5.85
C ALA A 32 -13.94 14.24 -5.53
N LEU A 33 -13.05 14.39 -6.53
CA LEU A 33 -11.86 15.21 -6.40
C LEU A 33 -12.09 16.61 -6.99
N PRO A 34 -11.64 17.69 -6.33
CA PRO A 34 -11.51 18.99 -6.95
C PRO A 34 -10.63 18.93 -8.22
N PRO A 35 -10.83 19.81 -9.23
CA PRO A 35 -10.11 19.74 -10.51
C PRO A 35 -8.58 19.63 -10.36
N ASP A 36 -7.98 20.44 -9.49
CA ASP A 36 -6.54 20.41 -9.26
C ASP A 36 -6.08 19.11 -8.60
N ALA A 37 -6.88 18.58 -7.66
CA ALA A 37 -6.59 17.30 -7.01
C ALA A 37 -6.75 16.12 -8.00
N ALA A 38 -7.75 16.17 -8.87
CA ALA A 38 -7.96 15.18 -9.93
C ALA A 38 -6.80 15.18 -10.94
N ALA A 39 -6.28 16.35 -11.32
CA ALA A 39 -5.12 16.47 -12.18
C ALA A 39 -3.86 15.87 -11.54
N ARG A 40 -3.58 16.22 -10.26
CA ARG A 40 -2.46 15.63 -9.51
C ARG A 40 -2.60 14.12 -9.34
N MET A 41 -3.79 13.64 -8.98
CA MET A 41 -4.08 12.22 -8.82
C MET A 41 -3.87 11.45 -10.13
N ARG A 42 -4.35 11.99 -11.27
CA ARG A 42 -4.13 11.40 -12.59
C ARG A 42 -2.64 11.30 -12.92
N ALA A 43 -1.87 12.36 -12.68
CA ALA A 43 -0.43 12.36 -12.95
C ALA A 43 0.28 11.28 -12.13
N ARG A 44 0.06 11.25 -10.81
CA ARG A 44 0.68 10.29 -9.89
C ARG A 44 0.27 8.84 -10.17
N LEU A 45 -0.99 8.60 -10.53
CA LEU A 45 -1.46 7.28 -10.96
C LEU A 45 -0.79 6.85 -12.28
N GLY A 46 -0.61 7.79 -13.21
CA GLY A 46 0.11 7.53 -14.46
C GLY A 46 1.58 7.18 -14.21
N GLU A 47 2.26 7.91 -13.32
CA GLU A 47 3.63 7.61 -12.91
C GLU A 47 3.74 6.24 -12.23
N ALA A 48 2.81 5.91 -11.32
CA ALA A 48 2.76 4.59 -10.69
C ALA A 48 2.58 3.48 -11.72
N LEU A 49 1.66 3.64 -12.68
CA LEU A 49 1.43 2.69 -13.76
C LEU A 49 2.66 2.53 -14.67
N ALA A 50 3.32 3.63 -15.02
CA ALA A 50 4.54 3.61 -15.81
C ALA A 50 5.71 2.93 -15.07
N ALA A 51 5.83 3.15 -13.76
CA ALA A 51 6.82 2.46 -12.94
C ALA A 51 6.54 0.94 -12.90
N LEU A 52 5.29 0.53 -12.67
CA LEU A 52 4.88 -0.87 -12.64
C LEU A 52 5.08 -1.58 -13.98
N ALA A 53 4.93 -0.88 -15.10
CA ALA A 53 5.15 -1.41 -16.44
C ALA A 53 6.64 -1.62 -16.78
N ASP A 54 7.57 -1.06 -16.00
CA ASP A 54 9.00 -1.24 -16.25
C ASP A 54 9.39 -2.71 -16.03
N PRO A 55 10.00 -3.40 -17.02
CA PRO A 55 10.37 -4.80 -16.88
C PRO A 55 11.54 -5.02 -15.90
N ASP A 56 12.39 -4.01 -15.68
CA ASP A 56 13.53 -4.09 -14.77
C ASP A 56 13.07 -3.87 -13.31
N PRO A 57 13.19 -4.88 -12.42
CA PRO A 57 12.81 -4.75 -11.02
C PRO A 57 13.57 -3.65 -10.27
N ALA A 58 14.82 -3.34 -10.65
CA ALA A 58 15.62 -2.29 -10.02
C ALA A 58 15.09 -0.90 -10.41
N ALA A 59 14.94 -0.64 -11.71
CA ALA A 59 14.35 0.60 -12.21
C ALA A 59 12.91 0.82 -11.70
N ARG A 60 12.10 -0.25 -11.62
CA ARG A 60 10.76 -0.21 -11.01
C ARG A 60 10.82 0.25 -9.56
N LEU A 61 11.71 -0.36 -8.76
CA LEU A 61 11.87 -0.01 -7.35
C LEU A 61 12.29 1.46 -7.19
N ASP A 62 13.25 1.94 -7.97
CA ASP A 62 13.74 3.31 -7.88
C ASP A 62 12.63 4.32 -8.18
N ARG A 63 11.85 4.09 -9.24
CA ARG A 63 10.71 4.95 -9.60
C ARG A 63 9.61 4.94 -8.54
N LEU A 64 9.25 3.77 -8.02
CA LEU A 64 8.25 3.66 -6.95
C LEU A 64 8.74 4.33 -5.65
N THR A 65 10.03 4.25 -5.36
CA THR A 65 10.64 4.90 -4.19
C THR A 65 10.64 6.42 -4.34
N ALA A 66 10.97 6.94 -5.53
CA ALA A 66 10.90 8.36 -5.84
C ALA A 66 9.46 8.88 -5.71
N LEU A 67 8.50 8.19 -6.33
CA LEU A 67 7.07 8.55 -6.22
C LEU A 67 6.60 8.51 -4.76
N ARG A 68 7.02 7.52 -3.97
CA ARG A 68 6.71 7.47 -2.53
C ARG A 68 7.26 8.69 -1.80
N ALA A 69 8.50 9.10 -2.09
CA ALA A 69 9.10 10.28 -1.46
C ALA A 69 8.32 11.56 -1.79
N GLU A 70 7.84 11.69 -3.03
CA GLU A 70 7.01 12.82 -3.46
C GLU A 70 5.61 12.84 -2.84
N LEU A 71 5.01 11.67 -2.61
CA LEU A 71 3.74 11.53 -1.88
C LEU A 71 3.87 11.87 -0.39
N GLY A 72 5.10 11.93 0.12
CA GLY A 72 5.41 12.17 1.52
C GLY A 72 4.99 11.01 2.43
N GLU A 73 5.37 11.14 3.71
CA GLU A 73 4.90 10.24 4.75
C GLU A 73 3.43 10.58 5.09
N GLY A 74 2.62 9.54 5.31
CA GLY A 74 1.23 9.72 5.73
C GLY A 74 1.15 10.40 7.10
N GLY A 75 0.13 11.22 7.29
CA GLY A 75 -0.06 12.01 8.52
C GLY A 75 -1.45 11.85 9.13
N ALA A 76 -2.28 10.99 8.55
CA ALA A 76 -3.66 10.84 8.97
C ALA A 76 -3.73 10.29 10.41
N PRO A 77 -4.65 10.79 11.26
CA PRO A 77 -4.84 10.28 12.60
C PRO A 77 -5.23 8.80 12.59
N THR A 78 -4.78 8.06 13.60
CA THR A 78 -5.15 6.65 13.75
C THR A 78 -6.64 6.54 14.09
N ALA A 79 -7.35 5.70 13.34
CA ALA A 79 -8.75 5.36 13.56
C ALA A 79 -8.87 4.18 14.53
N PRO A 80 -9.86 4.17 15.44
CA PRO A 80 -10.14 2.99 16.25
C PRO A 80 -10.67 1.84 15.40
N ALA A 81 -10.42 0.60 15.83
CA ALA A 81 -11.04 -0.58 15.24
C ALA A 81 -12.56 -0.54 15.51
N ARG A 82 -13.36 -0.23 14.48
CA ARG A 82 -14.82 -0.30 14.55
C ARG A 82 -15.30 -1.71 14.22
N ARG A 83 -16.48 -2.08 14.74
CA ARG A 83 -17.10 -3.40 14.50
C ARG A 83 -17.05 -3.75 13.01
N THR A 84 -16.46 -4.90 12.73
CA THR A 84 -16.46 -5.48 11.38
C THR A 84 -17.79 -6.21 11.17
N ALA A 85 -18.20 -6.42 9.91
CA ALA A 85 -19.41 -7.19 9.59
C ALA A 85 -19.23 -8.73 9.78
N ILE A 86 -18.16 -9.12 10.46
CA ILE A 86 -17.76 -10.49 10.80
C ILE A 86 -17.79 -10.61 12.34
N PRO A 87 -17.88 -11.82 12.91
CA PRO A 87 -18.00 -12.03 14.35
C PRO A 87 -16.63 -11.88 15.06
N ALA A 88 -15.90 -10.82 14.75
CA ALA A 88 -14.68 -10.41 15.44
C ALA A 88 -14.99 -9.18 16.29
N GLY A 89 -14.63 -9.23 17.57
CA GLY A 89 -14.71 -8.08 18.46
C GLY A 89 -13.65 -7.03 18.09
N PRO A 90 -13.79 -5.77 18.55
CA PRO A 90 -12.74 -4.76 18.39
C PRO A 90 -11.37 -5.23 18.89
N GLU A 91 -11.32 -6.00 19.96
CA GLU A 91 -10.10 -6.59 20.54
C GLU A 91 -9.38 -7.55 19.59
N ASP A 92 -10.12 -8.38 18.84
CA ASP A 92 -9.55 -9.30 17.86
C ASP A 92 -8.96 -8.53 16.67
N VAL A 93 -9.62 -7.44 16.29
CA VAL A 93 -9.16 -6.55 15.22
C VAL A 93 -7.91 -5.79 15.64
N GLU A 94 -7.85 -5.29 16.87
CA GLU A 94 -6.66 -4.63 17.42
C GLU A 94 -5.47 -5.58 17.52
N ASP A 95 -5.69 -6.83 17.92
CA ASP A 95 -4.61 -7.83 17.98
C ASP A 95 -4.10 -8.18 16.58
N PHE A 96 -5.01 -8.36 15.62
CA PHE A 96 -4.67 -8.52 14.21
C PHE A 96 -3.86 -7.33 13.68
N ASP A 97 -4.34 -6.11 13.90
CA ASP A 97 -3.69 -4.89 13.43
C ASP A 97 -2.30 -4.73 14.06
N ARG A 98 -2.14 -5.10 15.34
CA ARG A 98 -0.84 -5.13 16.02
C ARG A 98 0.10 -6.16 15.41
N TYR A 99 -0.38 -7.38 15.17
CA TYR A 99 0.41 -8.48 14.61
C TYR A 99 0.89 -8.18 13.19
N PHE A 100 -0.02 -7.72 12.31
CA PHE A 100 0.28 -7.37 10.92
C PHE A 100 0.79 -5.94 10.73
N ARG A 101 0.88 -5.17 11.83
CA ARG A 101 1.33 -3.77 11.85
C ARG A 101 0.54 -2.89 10.89
N VAL A 102 -0.78 -3.06 10.94
CA VAL A 102 -1.75 -2.22 10.25
C VAL A 102 -2.08 -1.02 11.13
N ARG A 103 -2.07 0.16 10.53
CA ARG A 103 -2.55 1.40 11.15
C ARG A 103 -3.80 1.83 10.40
N ARG A 104 -4.96 1.70 11.03
CA ARG A 104 -6.19 2.26 10.47
C ARG A 104 -6.13 3.77 10.54
N ILE A 105 -6.58 4.47 9.51
CA ILE A 105 -6.53 5.93 9.47
C ILE A 105 -7.87 6.55 9.08
N GLU A 106 -8.17 7.72 9.66
CA GLU A 106 -9.24 8.62 9.20
C GLU A 106 -8.57 9.75 8.40
N SER A 107 -8.90 9.90 7.12
CA SER A 107 -8.25 10.87 6.24
C SER A 107 -9.28 11.71 5.48
N GLU A 108 -9.00 13.00 5.36
CA GLU A 108 -9.75 13.93 4.50
C GLU A 108 -9.35 13.77 3.02
N ALA A 109 -8.24 13.07 2.74
CA ALA A 109 -7.73 12.79 1.40
C ALA A 109 -7.57 11.28 1.15
N PRO A 110 -8.64 10.47 1.28
CA PRO A 110 -8.56 9.01 1.25
C PRO A 110 -7.94 8.46 -0.04
N ALA A 111 -8.16 9.11 -1.18
CA ALA A 111 -7.55 8.69 -2.44
C ALA A 111 -6.02 8.80 -2.45
N GLU A 112 -5.46 9.86 -1.84
CA GLU A 112 -3.99 10.02 -1.74
C GLU A 112 -3.39 9.00 -0.78
N GLU A 113 -4.07 8.70 0.32
CA GLU A 113 -3.67 7.64 1.26
C GLU A 113 -3.69 6.26 0.60
N MET A 114 -4.73 5.94 -0.17
CA MET A 114 -4.83 4.67 -0.90
C MET A 114 -3.70 4.54 -1.93
N LEU A 115 -3.40 5.61 -2.66
CA LEU A 115 -2.26 5.63 -3.60
C LEU A 115 -0.93 5.43 -2.87
N ARG A 116 -0.72 6.12 -1.74
CA ARG A 116 0.48 5.98 -0.93
C ARG A 116 0.67 4.54 -0.45
N GLY A 117 -0.39 3.92 0.08
CA GLY A 117 -0.38 2.52 0.50
C GLY A 117 -0.05 1.58 -0.66
N LEU A 118 -0.65 1.78 -1.84
CA LEU A 118 -0.37 0.99 -3.04
C LEU A 118 1.09 1.09 -3.48
N VAL A 119 1.62 2.31 -3.58
CA VAL A 119 3.01 2.56 -3.98
C VAL A 119 3.99 1.97 -2.96
N HIS A 120 3.68 2.09 -1.66
CA HIS A 120 4.48 1.52 -0.59
C HIS A 120 4.59 0.00 -0.72
N VAL A 121 3.46 -0.70 -0.89
CA VAL A 121 3.44 -2.16 -1.01
C VAL A 121 4.12 -2.61 -2.30
N ALA A 122 3.88 -1.92 -3.42
CA ALA A 122 4.53 -2.23 -4.69
C ALA A 122 6.06 -2.08 -4.63
N ALA A 123 6.56 -1.03 -3.95
CA ALA A 123 7.99 -0.85 -3.71
C ALA A 123 8.55 -1.96 -2.82
N ALA A 124 7.85 -2.34 -1.75
CA ALA A 124 8.27 -3.42 -0.86
C ALA A 124 8.39 -4.77 -1.59
N VAL A 125 7.41 -5.12 -2.42
CA VAL A 125 7.44 -6.34 -3.25
C VAL A 125 8.57 -6.29 -4.28
N SER A 126 8.79 -5.14 -4.91
CA SER A 126 9.91 -4.97 -5.85
C SER A 126 11.27 -5.10 -5.17
N SER A 127 11.42 -4.56 -3.94
CA SER A 127 12.62 -4.75 -3.13
C SER A 127 12.83 -6.21 -2.71
N LEU A 128 11.75 -6.92 -2.37
CA LEU A 128 11.83 -8.35 -2.04
C LEU A 128 12.35 -9.17 -3.23
N ALA A 129 11.86 -8.89 -4.44
CA ALA A 129 12.31 -9.57 -5.66
C ALA A 129 13.80 -9.39 -5.97
N LEU A 130 14.41 -8.28 -5.52
CA LEU A 130 15.84 -8.02 -5.70
C LEU A 130 16.72 -8.72 -4.64
N ARG A 131 16.15 -9.13 -3.50
CA ARG A 131 16.90 -9.67 -2.35
C ARG A 131 17.16 -11.17 -2.43
N GLY A 132 16.48 -11.90 -3.32
CA GLY A 132 16.72 -13.34 -3.44
C GLY A 132 15.75 -14.06 -4.36
N PRO A 133 15.96 -15.37 -4.56
CA PRO A 133 15.17 -16.22 -5.45
C PRO A 133 13.79 -16.60 -4.89
N ASP A 134 13.43 -16.13 -3.70
CA ASP A 134 12.25 -16.57 -2.95
C ASP A 134 10.92 -16.16 -3.60
N LEU A 135 10.94 -15.22 -4.55
CA LEU A 135 9.78 -14.83 -5.32
C LEU A 135 9.91 -15.29 -6.78
N PRO A 136 9.18 -16.35 -7.19
CA PRO A 136 9.17 -16.80 -8.58
C PRO A 136 8.81 -15.65 -9.54
N PRO A 137 9.45 -15.54 -10.71
CA PRO A 137 9.17 -14.45 -11.66
C PRO A 137 7.70 -14.33 -12.06
N GLU A 138 7.00 -15.45 -12.18
CA GLU A 138 5.55 -15.50 -12.45
C GLU A 138 4.72 -14.90 -11.32
N ALA A 139 5.09 -15.15 -10.06
CA ALA A 139 4.42 -14.59 -8.90
C ALA A 139 4.65 -13.09 -8.82
N LEU A 140 5.87 -12.62 -9.09
CA LEU A 140 6.17 -11.19 -9.18
C LEU A 140 5.35 -10.52 -10.30
N ALA A 141 5.30 -11.11 -11.49
CA ALA A 141 4.51 -10.58 -12.60
C ALA A 141 3.02 -10.48 -12.24
N ALA A 142 2.46 -11.50 -11.58
CA ALA A 142 1.08 -11.47 -11.10
C ALA A 142 0.84 -10.36 -10.06
N GLN A 143 1.77 -10.16 -9.11
CA GLN A 143 1.67 -9.08 -8.13
C GLN A 143 1.71 -7.70 -8.80
N VAL A 144 2.66 -7.48 -9.72
CA VAL A 144 2.77 -6.22 -10.49
C VAL A 144 1.50 -5.95 -11.30
N ALA A 145 0.95 -6.97 -11.97
CA ALA A 145 -0.32 -6.85 -12.67
C ALA A 145 -1.49 -6.50 -11.74
N GLY A 146 -1.53 -7.12 -10.54
CA GLY A 146 -2.49 -6.81 -9.49
C GLY A 146 -2.40 -5.37 -9.02
N PHE A 147 -1.19 -4.84 -8.78
CA PHE A 147 -1.00 -3.44 -8.41
C PHE A 147 -1.44 -2.49 -9.52
N ALA A 148 -1.16 -2.81 -10.78
CA ALA A 148 -1.60 -2.00 -11.91
C ALA A 148 -3.13 -2.02 -12.08
N ALA A 149 -3.77 -3.16 -11.85
CA ALA A 149 -5.22 -3.26 -11.82
C ALA A 149 -5.83 -2.43 -10.68
N HIS A 150 -5.19 -2.44 -9.50
CA HIS A 150 -5.60 -1.65 -8.34
C HIS A 150 -5.47 -0.14 -8.60
N ALA A 151 -4.35 0.32 -9.17
CA ALA A 151 -4.18 1.71 -9.57
C ALA A 151 -5.29 2.18 -10.53
N ARG A 152 -5.66 1.34 -11.51
CA ARG A 152 -6.78 1.64 -12.41
C ARG A 152 -8.13 1.66 -11.71
N ALA A 153 -8.34 0.76 -10.75
CA ALA A 153 -9.56 0.77 -9.93
C ALA A 153 -9.67 2.04 -9.11
N LEU A 154 -8.58 2.47 -8.47
CA LEU A 154 -8.52 3.74 -7.74
C LEU A 154 -8.81 4.94 -8.66
N GLY A 155 -8.27 4.93 -9.89
CA GLY A 155 -8.60 5.92 -10.91
C GLY A 155 -10.11 6.02 -11.18
N ARG A 156 -10.78 4.88 -11.39
CA ARG A 156 -12.24 4.84 -11.61
C ARG A 156 -13.02 5.38 -10.40
N VAL A 157 -12.65 4.96 -9.18
CA VAL A 157 -13.27 5.47 -7.95
C VAL A 157 -13.13 7.00 -7.84
N CYS A 158 -12.04 7.57 -8.36
CA CYS A 158 -11.80 9.02 -8.41
C CYS A 158 -12.41 9.74 -9.64
N GLY A 159 -13.20 9.05 -10.48
CA GLY A 159 -13.76 9.62 -11.72
C GLY A 159 -12.72 9.86 -12.83
N LEU A 160 -11.59 9.15 -12.82
CA LEU A 160 -10.48 9.29 -13.76
C LEU A 160 -10.47 8.14 -14.78
N GLU A 161 -11.51 8.04 -15.62
CA GLU A 161 -11.77 6.86 -16.47
C GLU A 161 -10.68 6.55 -17.50
N THR A 162 -9.86 7.53 -17.88
CA THR A 162 -8.71 7.37 -18.77
C THR A 162 -7.42 7.68 -18.02
N LEU A 163 -6.80 6.63 -17.49
CA LEU A 163 -5.41 6.65 -17.06
C LEU A 163 -4.51 6.12 -18.19
N PRO A 164 -3.27 6.63 -18.31
CA PRO A 164 -2.32 6.16 -19.32
C PRO A 164 -1.88 4.71 -19.12
#